data_AF-A0A9C8AKT6-F1
#
_entry.id   AF-A0A9C8AKT6-F1
#
_cell.length_a   1.000
_cell.length_b   1.000
_cell.length_c   1.000
_cell.angle_alpha   90.00
_cell.angle_beta   90.00
_cell.angle_gamma   90.00
#
_symmetry.space_group_name_H-M   'P 1'
#
loop_
_entity.id
_entity.type
_entity.pdbx_description
1 polymer ?
#
loop_
_entity_poly.entity_id
_entity_poly.type
_entity_poly.pdbx_seq_one_letter_code
_entity_poly.pdbx_strand_id
1 'polypeptide(L)'
;MLEVEVLDKGGEPLPGVEVVVSWEGGEDRLFTGLKPDKSPGYTDFEMSREFTYQVKVNVPGSEEAGGLVALSGECPPERPLSSWHIVFQEK
;
A
#
# COMPACT_ATOMS: atom_id res chain seq x y z
N MET A 1 -4.17 7.39 4.24
CA MET A 1 -4.04 5.92 4.39
C MET A 1 -3.49 5.37 3.09
N LEU A 2 -2.61 4.39 3.20
CA LEU A 2 -2.09 3.62 2.08
C LEU A 2 -2.70 2.22 2.17
N GLU A 3 -3.42 1.82 1.13
CA GLU A 3 -3.98 0.48 0.95
C GLU A 3 -3.19 -0.22 -0.14
N VAL A 4 -2.81 -1.47 0.11
CA VAL A 4 -2.04 -2.28 -0.82
C VAL A 4 -2.75 -3.61 -1.04
N GLU A 5 -2.97 -3.95 -2.31
CA GLU A 5 -3.48 -5.24 -2.74
C GLU A 5 -2.40 -5.95 -3.56
N VAL A 6 -2.12 -7.21 -3.23
CA VAL A 6 -1.20 -8.05 -4.01
C VAL A 6 -1.98 -9.16 -4.68
N LEU A 7 -1.82 -9.27 -5.99
CA LEU A 7 -2.50 -10.24 -6.86
C LEU A 7 -1.48 -11.12 -7.59
N ASP A 8 -1.87 -12.36 -7.86
CA ASP A 8 -1.13 -13.25 -8.73
C ASP A 8 -1.34 -12.91 -10.22
N LYS A 9 -0.75 -13.72 -11.11
CA LYS A 9 -0.89 -13.59 -12.57
C LYS A 9 -2.33 -13.74 -13.07
N GLY A 10 -3.16 -14.49 -12.34
CA GLY A 10 -4.58 -14.67 -12.61
C GLY A 10 -5.45 -13.53 -12.09
N GLY A 11 -4.89 -12.60 -11.32
CA GLY A 11 -5.62 -11.56 -10.62
C GLY A 11 -6.24 -12.03 -9.30
N GLU A 12 -5.84 -13.20 -8.79
CA GLU A 12 -6.31 -13.71 -7.50
C GLU A 12 -5.50 -13.10 -6.35
N PRO A 13 -6.13 -12.73 -5.21
CA PRO A 13 -5.42 -12.14 -4.08
C PRO A 13 -4.42 -13.10 -3.41
N LEU A 14 -3.19 -12.62 -3.20
CA LEU A 14 -2.09 -13.39 -2.61
C LEU A 14 -1.87 -13.07 -1.12
N PRO A 15 -2.19 -13.98 -0.19
CA PRO A 15 -1.90 -13.82 1.23
C PRO A 15 -0.44 -14.12 1.59
N GLY A 16 0.00 -13.60 2.74
CA GLY A 16 1.32 -13.88 3.30
C GLY A 16 2.48 -13.20 2.57
N VAL A 17 2.19 -12.22 1.71
CA VAL A 17 3.20 -11.49 0.95
C VAL A 17 3.70 -10.31 1.79
N GLU A 18 5.03 -10.18 1.91
CA GLU A 18 5.68 -9.06 2.61
C GLU A 18 5.66 -7.80 1.73
N VAL A 19 5.05 -6.75 2.25
CA VAL A 19 5.01 -5.40 1.69
C VAL A 19 5.90 -4.51 2.53
N VAL A 20 6.86 -3.85 1.91
CA VAL A 20 7.78 -2.92 2.57
C VAL A 20 7.37 -1.51 2.23
N VAL A 21 7.08 -0.72 3.25
CA VAL A 21 6.79 0.72 3.14
C VAL A 21 7.97 1.48 3.72
N SER A 22 8.63 2.30 2.92
CA SER A 22 9.81 3.09 3.34
C SER A 22 9.55 4.59 3.22
N TRP A 23 10.19 5.36 4.10
CA TRP A 23 10.18 6.83 4.10
C TRP A 23 11.50 7.38 4.61
N GLU A 24 11.66 8.70 4.59
CA GLU A 24 12.83 9.34 5.19
C GLU A 24 12.86 9.09 6.71
N GLY A 25 13.77 8.22 7.15
CA GLY A 25 13.98 7.91 8.57
C GLY A 25 13.56 6.50 9.01
N GLY A 26 12.98 5.69 8.12
CA GLY A 26 12.64 4.30 8.47
C GLY A 26 11.93 3.51 7.39
N GLU A 27 11.66 2.25 7.71
CA GLU A 27 10.79 1.35 6.97
C GLU A 27 9.87 0.59 7.91
N ASP A 28 8.73 0.15 7.39
CA ASP A 28 7.83 -0.80 8.04
C ASP A 28 7.55 -1.98 7.11
N ARG A 29 7.26 -3.14 7.72
CA ARG A 29 7.06 -4.42 7.02
C ARG A 29 5.73 -5.00 7.40
N LEU A 30 4.88 -5.10 6.39
CA LEU A 30 3.50 -5.52 6.51
C LEU A 30 3.32 -6.84 5.76
N PHE A 31 2.32 -7.63 6.15
CA PHE A 31 2.01 -8.88 5.47
C PHE A 31 0.56 -8.87 5.00
N THR A 32 0.31 -9.30 3.76
CA THR A 32 -1.04 -9.45 3.22
C THR A 32 -1.79 -10.60 3.90
N GLY A 33 -3.12 -10.49 3.96
CA GLY A 33 -3.98 -11.58 4.43
C GLY A 33 -4.23 -11.61 5.94
N LEU A 34 -3.68 -10.64 6.69
CA LEU A 34 -3.96 -10.46 8.12
C LEU A 34 -5.31 -9.74 8.38
N LYS A 35 -6.03 -9.36 7.32
CA LYS A 35 -7.35 -8.71 7.36
C LYS A 35 -8.36 -9.50 6.51
N PRO A 36 -8.85 -10.65 7.01
CA PRO A 36 -9.64 -11.59 6.22
C PRO A 36 -11.02 -11.06 5.79
N ASP A 37 -11.51 -9.99 6.43
CA ASP A 37 -12.74 -9.27 6.09
C ASP A 37 -12.58 -8.36 4.85
N LYS A 38 -11.34 -8.06 4.44
CA LYS A 38 -11.03 -7.20 3.28
C LYS A 38 -10.70 -8.02 2.05
N SER A 39 -9.57 -8.72 2.10
CA SER A 39 -9.10 -9.61 1.04
C SER A 39 -7.88 -10.40 1.55
N PRO A 40 -7.66 -11.63 1.08
CA PRO A 40 -6.40 -12.36 1.33
C PRO A 40 -5.17 -11.59 0.84
N GLY A 41 -5.29 -10.76 -0.20
CA GLY A 41 -4.18 -9.97 -0.77
C GLY A 41 -3.97 -8.61 -0.14
N TYR A 42 -4.74 -8.26 0.90
CA TYR A 42 -4.80 -6.90 1.42
C TYR A 42 -3.85 -6.66 2.60
N THR A 43 -3.26 -5.47 2.61
CA THR A 43 -2.69 -4.83 3.80
C THR A 43 -2.87 -3.31 3.72
N ASP A 44 -2.74 -2.62 4.85
CA ASP A 44 -2.78 -1.16 4.89
C ASP A 44 -1.76 -0.57 5.87
N PHE A 45 -1.48 0.71 5.66
CA PHE A 45 -0.55 1.50 6.44
C PHE A 45 -1.10 2.89 6.72
N GLU A 46 -0.97 3.33 7.97
CA GLU A 46 -1.34 4.68 8.38
C GLU A 46 -0.21 5.66 8.07
N MET A 47 -0.42 6.46 7.02
CA MET A 47 0.57 7.45 6.58
C MET A 47 0.55 8.70 7.48
N SER A 48 1.73 9.16 7.88
CA SER A 48 1.94 10.51 8.39
C SER A 48 1.98 11.53 7.25
N ARG A 49 1.67 12.79 7.57
CA ARG A 49 1.69 13.91 6.61
C ARG A 49 3.09 14.49 6.39
N GLU A 50 4.03 14.13 7.26
CA GLU A 50 5.39 14.68 7.25
C GLU A 50 6.31 13.94 6.28
N PHE A 51 5.90 12.77 5.81
CA PHE A 51 6.74 11.88 5.02
C PHE A 51 6.20 11.64 3.63
N THR A 52 7.14 11.41 2.70
CA THR A 52 6.88 10.83 1.40
C THR A 52 7.27 9.35 1.45
N TYR A 53 6.37 8.50 0.98
CA TYR A 53 6.50 7.05 1.09
C TYR A 53 6.83 6.42 -0.27
N GLN A 54 7.55 5.31 -0.18
CA GLN A 54 7.74 4.32 -1.23
C GLN A 54 7.18 2.99 -0.74
N VAL A 55 6.59 2.22 -1.64
CA VAL A 55 6.09 0.88 -1.33
C VAL A 55 6.55 -0.10 -2.39
N LYS A 56 6.94 -1.28 -1.93
CA LYS A 56 7.31 -2.41 -2.79
C LYS A 56 6.86 -3.71 -2.17
N VAL A 57 6.68 -4.72 -3.00
CA VAL A 57 6.53 -6.09 -2.56
C VAL A 57 7.92 -6.72 -2.46
N ASN A 58 8.22 -7.44 -1.37
CA ASN A 58 9.50 -8.11 -1.19
C ASN A 58 9.58 -9.43 -1.99
N VAL A 59 9.38 -9.34 -3.30
CA VAL A 59 9.54 -10.43 -4.27
C VAL A 59 10.54 -10.03 -5.35
N PRO A 60 11.35 -10.96 -5.87
CA PRO A 60 12.30 -10.66 -6.94
C PRO A 60 11.60 -10.10 -8.17
N GLY A 61 12.08 -8.94 -8.65
CA GLY A 61 11.52 -8.29 -9.85
C GLY A 61 10.26 -7.46 -9.60
N SER A 62 9.83 -7.27 -8.35
CA SER A 62 8.77 -6.29 -8.02
C SER A 62 9.19 -4.88 -8.42
N GLU A 63 8.24 -4.13 -8.96
CA GLU A 63 8.36 -2.69 -9.14
C GLU A 63 8.16 -1.97 -7.79
N GLU A 64 8.62 -0.72 -7.69
CA GLU A 64 8.44 0.14 -6.53
C GLU A 64 7.52 1.30 -6.91
N ALA A 65 6.51 1.56 -6.08
CA ALA A 65 5.64 2.72 -6.21
C ALA A 65 6.09 3.81 -5.22
N GLY A 66 6.62 4.91 -5.75
CA GLY A 66 7.17 6.02 -4.96
C GLY A 66 6.37 7.32 -5.08
N GLY A 67 6.74 8.31 -4.26
CA GLY A 67 6.14 9.66 -4.30
C GLY A 67 4.78 9.73 -3.61
N LEU A 68 4.48 8.78 -2.74
CA LEU A 68 3.18 8.70 -2.06
C LEU A 68 3.16 9.65 -0.88
N VAL A 69 2.24 10.62 -0.91
CA VAL A 69 2.07 11.60 0.17
C VAL A 69 0.66 11.52 0.75
N ALA A 70 0.54 11.71 2.07
CA ALA A 70 -0.75 11.88 2.69
C ALA A 70 -1.24 13.31 2.47
N LEU A 71 -2.23 13.50 1.58
CA LEU A 71 -2.82 14.82 1.36
C LEU A 71 -3.67 15.23 2.57
N SER A 72 -3.43 16.43 3.07
CA SER A 72 -4.33 17.14 3.97
C SER A 72 -4.60 18.54 3.43
N GLY A 73 -5.59 18.65 2.55
CA GLY A 73 -6.26 19.92 2.29
C GLY A 73 -7.49 20.02 3.20
N GLU A 74 -7.87 21.24 3.57
CA GLU A 74 -9.24 21.51 4.01
C GLU A 74 -10.17 20.91 2.96
N CYS A 75 -10.90 19.87 3.37
CA CYS A 75 -11.85 19.18 2.54
C CYS A 75 -12.90 20.21 2.10
N PRO A 76 -13.00 20.58 0.81
CA PRO A 76 -14.28 21.11 0.34
C PRO A 76 -15.30 19.98 0.57
N PRO A 77 -16.54 20.27 0.99
CA PRO A 77 -17.54 19.26 1.36
C PRO A 77 -17.84 18.20 0.29
N GLU A 78 -17.29 18.35 -0.92
CA GLU A 78 -17.48 17.51 -2.10
C GLU A 78 -16.33 16.53 -2.40
N ARG A 79 -15.22 16.51 -1.62
CA ARG A 79 -14.06 15.64 -1.92
C ARG A 79 -13.52 14.90 -0.70
N PRO A 80 -13.87 13.61 -0.49
CA PRO A 80 -13.32 12.83 0.61
C PRO A 80 -11.79 12.70 0.48
N LEU A 81 -11.11 12.56 1.63
CA LEU A 81 -9.67 12.34 1.74
C LEU A 81 -9.23 11.25 0.76
N SER A 82 -8.24 11.55 -0.07
CA SER A 82 -7.66 10.55 -0.99
C SER A 82 -6.81 9.57 -0.18
N SER A 83 -7.28 8.32 -0.04
CA SER A 83 -6.40 7.20 0.24
C SER A 83 -5.68 6.79 -1.05
N TRP A 84 -4.45 6.29 -0.90
CA TRP A 84 -3.78 5.59 -1.99
C TRP A 84 -4.27 4.14 -1.98
N HIS A 85 -4.69 3.64 -3.12
CA HIS A 85 -4.94 2.21 -3.33
C HIS A 85 -4.00 1.73 -4.43
N ILE A 86 -3.02 0.91 -4.05
CA ILE A 86 -1.95 0.43 -4.93
C ILE A 86 -2.11 -1.06 -5.12
N VAL A 87 -2.14 -1.50 -6.38
CA VAL A 87 -2.26 -2.90 -6.74
C VAL A 87 -0.93 -3.36 -7.33
N PHE A 88 -0.34 -4.38 -6.72
CA PHE A 88 0.78 -5.12 -7.29
C PHE A 88 0.25 -6.40 -7.92
N GLN A 89 0.58 -6.62 -9.18
CA GLN A 89 0.17 -7.83 -9.90
C GLN A 89 1.40 -8.48 -10.54
N GLU A 90 1.57 -9.77 -10.33
CA GLU A 90 2.61 -10.54 -11.02
C GLU A 90 2.39 -10.51 -12.54
N LYS A 91 3.49 -10.41 -13.30
CA LYS A 91 3.49 -10.48 -14.77
C LYS A 91 3.61 -11.91 -15.28
#